data_AF-A0A373TM72-F1
#
_entry.id   AF-A0A373TM72-F1
#
_cell.length_a   1.000
_cell.length_b   1.000
_cell.length_c   1.000
_cell.angle_alpha   90.00
_cell.angle_beta   90.00
_cell.angle_gamma   90.00
#
_symmetry.space_group_name_H-M   'P 1'
#
loop_
_entity.id
_entity.type
_entity.pdbx_description
1 polymer ?
#
loop_
_entity_poly.entity_id
_entity_poly.type
_entity_poly.pdbx_seq_one_letter_code
_entity_poly.pdbx_strand_id
1 'polypeptide(L)'
;MSDVVELSKKLNETIKESEFYRNYLTCRERLYEHPDLLRGLNEFKKRNSEIQNRGSVDNPYDEVVALFEEYDAIVHDTIVNDFLRAERKLCRMLKTMYDEIADGLDVDIKQ
;
A
#
# COMPACT_ATOMS: atom_id res chain seq x y z
N MET A 1 -24.43 10.73 13.63
CA MET A 1 -23.89 9.52 12.94
C MET A 1 -24.06 9.60 11.43
N SER A 2 -25.18 10.11 10.89
CA SER A 2 -25.37 10.28 9.43
C SER A 2 -24.29 11.16 8.79
N ASP A 3 -23.99 12.31 9.39
CA ASP A 3 -23.13 13.32 8.77
C ASP A 3 -21.66 12.86 8.66
N VAL A 4 -21.15 12.15 9.67
CA VAL A 4 -19.79 11.58 9.63
C VAL A 4 -19.68 10.51 8.54
N VAL A 5 -20.71 9.67 8.38
CA VAL A 5 -20.74 8.65 7.31
C VAL A 5 -20.84 9.31 5.94
N GLU A 6 -21.59 10.39 5.80
CA GLU A 6 -21.69 11.16 4.55
C GLU A 6 -20.38 11.89 4.20
N LEU A 7 -19.71 12.49 5.19
CA LEU A 7 -18.40 13.11 4.99
C LEU A 7 -17.35 12.07 4.61
N SER A 8 -17.34 10.90 5.25
CA SER A 8 -16.47 9.80 4.86
C SER A 8 -16.75 9.29 3.44
N LYS A 9 -18.01 9.29 2.99
CA LYS A 9 -18.35 8.96 1.60
C LYS A 9 -17.79 10.00 0.63
N LYS A 10 -17.97 11.29 0.92
CA LYS A 10 -17.41 12.38 0.10
C LYS A 10 -15.89 12.31 0.03
N LEU A 11 -15.23 12.07 1.16
CA LEU A 11 -13.78 11.89 1.23
C LEU A 11 -13.32 10.71 0.36
N ASN A 12 -14.03 9.59 0.41
CA ASN A 12 -13.76 8.44 -0.46
C ASN A 12 -13.93 8.78 -1.94
N GLU A 13 -14.93 9.58 -2.31
CA GLU A 13 -15.10 10.06 -3.69
C GLU A 13 -13.94 10.97 -4.11
N THR A 14 -13.55 11.92 -3.28
CA THR A 14 -12.39 12.79 -3.54
C THR A 14 -11.09 12.00 -3.68
N ILE A 15 -10.88 10.97 -2.84
CA ILE A 15 -9.75 10.05 -2.99
C ILE A 15 -9.82 9.34 -4.34
N LYS A 16 -11.00 8.83 -4.73
CA LYS A 16 -11.17 8.15 -6.02
C LYS A 16 -10.91 9.06 -7.22
N GLU A 17 -11.26 10.34 -7.11
CA GLU A 17 -11.01 11.36 -8.14
C GLU A 17 -9.55 11.83 -8.15
N SER A 18 -8.79 11.61 -7.07
CA SER A 18 -7.39 11.99 -6.99
C SER A 18 -6.54 11.28 -8.04
N GLU A 19 -5.52 11.98 -8.53
CA GLU A 19 -4.52 11.40 -9.43
C GLU A 19 -3.80 10.20 -8.80
N PHE A 20 -3.66 10.17 -7.47
CA PHE A 20 -3.01 9.08 -6.75
C PHE A 20 -3.78 7.77 -6.87
N TYR A 21 -5.10 7.82 -6.64
CA TYR A 21 -5.95 6.64 -6.76
C TYR A 21 -6.11 6.19 -8.21
N ARG A 22 -6.29 7.14 -9.15
CA ARG A 22 -6.38 6.83 -10.57
C ARG A 22 -5.09 6.21 -11.10
N ASN A 23 -3.94 6.75 -10.74
CA ASN A 23 -2.64 6.19 -11.12
C ASN A 23 -2.44 4.80 -10.53
N TYR A 24 -2.77 4.59 -9.25
CA TYR A 24 -2.74 3.26 -8.65
C TYR A 24 -3.64 2.26 -9.41
N LEU A 25 -4.86 2.69 -9.77
CA LEU A 25 -5.80 1.85 -10.52
C LEU A 25 -5.23 1.46 -11.89
N THR A 26 -4.68 2.42 -12.63
CA THR A 26 -4.07 2.18 -13.95
C THR A 26 -2.85 1.26 -13.86
N CYS A 27 -1.95 1.49 -12.89
CA CYS A 27 -0.82 0.59 -12.68
C CYS A 27 -1.28 -0.81 -12.27
N ARG A 28 -2.34 -0.92 -11.47
CA ARG A 28 -2.92 -2.20 -11.09
C ARG A 28 -3.51 -2.92 -12.30
N GLU A 29 -4.28 -2.23 -13.15
CA GLU A 29 -4.83 -2.84 -14.37
C GLU A 29 -3.72 -3.36 -15.28
N ARG A 30 -2.67 -2.57 -15.51
CA ARG A 30 -1.49 -3.01 -16.26
C ARG A 30 -0.85 -4.25 -15.65
N LEU A 31 -0.72 -4.31 -14.32
CA LEU A 31 -0.20 -5.49 -13.65
C LEU A 31 -1.10 -6.73 -13.84
N TYR A 32 -2.42 -6.56 -13.89
CA TYR A 32 -3.37 -7.64 -14.16
C TYR A 32 -3.29 -8.18 -15.59
N GLU A 33 -2.87 -7.36 -16.55
CA GLU A 33 -2.59 -7.81 -17.93
C GLU A 33 -1.36 -8.74 -18.01
N HIS A 34 -0.50 -8.73 -16.98
CA HIS A 34 0.71 -9.55 -16.89
C HIS A 34 0.61 -10.58 -15.74
N PRO A 35 -0.03 -11.74 -15.97
CA PRO A 35 -0.26 -12.74 -14.92
C PRO A 35 1.05 -13.29 -14.31
N ASP A 36 2.15 -13.34 -15.06
CA ASP A 36 3.46 -13.77 -14.54
C ASP A 36 4.02 -12.79 -13.48
N LEU A 37 3.89 -11.48 -13.73
CA LEU A 37 4.29 -10.44 -12.78
C LEU A 37 3.36 -10.41 -11.56
N LEU A 38 2.05 -10.56 -11.79
CA LEU A 38 1.06 -10.63 -10.72
C LEU A 38 1.34 -11.82 -9.79
N ARG A 39 1.70 -12.99 -10.34
CA ARG A 39 2.09 -14.16 -9.56
C ARG A 39 3.32 -13.88 -8.71
N GLY A 40 4.39 -13.32 -9.32
CA GLY A 40 5.61 -12.95 -8.60
C GLY A 40 5.36 -11.94 -7.47
N LEU A 41 4.56 -10.90 -7.74
CA LEU A 41 4.20 -9.91 -6.72
C LEU A 41 3.34 -10.52 -5.60
N ASN A 42 2.42 -11.42 -5.93
CA ASN A 42 1.57 -12.06 -4.93
C ASN A 42 2.38 -13.00 -4.02
N GLU A 43 3.34 -13.73 -4.58
CA GLU A 43 4.30 -14.51 -3.79
C GLU A 43 5.15 -13.62 -2.90
N PHE A 44 5.66 -12.51 -3.43
CA PHE A 44 6.39 -11.50 -2.66
C PHE A 44 5.53 -10.96 -1.51
N LYS A 45 4.28 -10.55 -1.76
CA LYS A 45 3.35 -10.05 -0.72
C LYS A 45 3.04 -11.11 0.33
N LYS A 46 2.89 -12.37 -0.08
CA LYS A 46 2.65 -13.50 0.82
C LYS A 46 3.86 -13.72 1.73
N ARG A 47 5.06 -13.86 1.16
CA ARG A 47 6.31 -14.02 1.94
C ARG A 47 6.55 -12.82 2.86
N ASN A 48 6.34 -11.60 2.37
CA ASN A 48 6.46 -10.39 3.18
C ASN A 48 5.48 -10.39 4.37
N SER A 49 4.23 -10.82 4.15
CA SER A 49 3.24 -10.98 5.21
C SER A 49 3.60 -12.10 6.20
N GLU A 50 4.19 -13.20 5.72
CA GLU A 50 4.69 -14.28 6.58
C GLU A 50 5.84 -13.81 7.46
N ILE A 51 6.79 -13.04 6.92
CA ILE A 51 7.91 -12.45 7.69
C ILE A 51 7.37 -11.48 8.74
N GLN A 52 6.45 -10.58 8.39
CA GLN A 52 5.86 -9.63 9.35
C GLN A 52 5.00 -10.31 10.42
N ASN A 53 4.25 -11.37 10.07
CA ASN A 53 3.48 -12.14 11.06
C ASN A 53 4.35 -13.01 11.96
N ARG A 54 5.56 -13.37 11.53
CA ARG A 54 6.56 -14.05 12.36
C ARG A 54 7.25 -13.11 13.37
N GLY A 55 6.76 -11.88 13.54
CA GLY A 55 7.29 -10.75 14.33
C GLY A 55 7.59 -10.95 15.82
N SER A 56 7.91 -12.17 16.26
CA SER A 56 8.58 -12.47 17.53
C SER A 56 10.08 -12.73 17.36
N VAL A 57 10.69 -12.40 16.21
CA VAL A 57 12.13 -12.61 15.98
C VAL A 57 12.82 -11.27 15.73
N ASP A 58 13.95 -11.10 16.43
CA ASP A 58 14.77 -9.91 16.70
C ASP A 58 15.16 -9.03 15.48
N ASN A 59 14.87 -9.41 14.23
CA ASN A 59 15.31 -8.64 13.06
C ASN A 59 14.50 -8.87 11.75
N PRO A 60 13.24 -8.41 11.67
CA PRO A 60 12.39 -8.58 10.49
C PRO A 60 12.85 -7.75 9.26
N TYR A 61 13.77 -6.82 9.44
CA TYR A 61 14.22 -5.93 8.35
C TYR A 61 15.16 -6.66 7.38
N ASP A 62 16.13 -7.43 7.87
CA ASP A 62 17.07 -8.17 7.03
C ASP A 62 16.38 -9.24 6.17
N GLU A 63 15.38 -9.94 6.71
CA GLU A 63 14.60 -10.92 5.92
C GLU A 63 13.78 -10.25 4.82
N VAL A 64 13.24 -9.06 5.08
CA VAL A 64 12.54 -8.27 4.05
C VAL A 64 13.51 -7.79 2.98
N VAL A 65 14.72 -7.35 3.35
CA VAL A 65 15.76 -6.93 2.40
C VAL A 65 16.21 -8.10 1.52
N ALA A 66 16.48 -9.27 2.11
CA ALA A 66 16.82 -10.47 1.36
C ALA A 66 15.68 -10.91 0.41
N LEU A 67 14.42 -10.74 0.83
CA LEU A 67 13.27 -10.98 -0.04
C LEU A 67 13.22 -9.99 -1.21
N PHE A 68 13.55 -8.71 -0.99
CA PHE A 68 13.66 -7.72 -2.06
C PHE A 68 14.78 -8.08 -3.05
N GLU A 69 15.90 -8.63 -2.58
CA GLU A 69 17.00 -9.11 -3.44
C GLU A 69 16.62 -10.40 -4.21
N GLU A 70 15.88 -11.32 -3.60
CA GLU A 70 15.44 -12.56 -4.26
C GLU A 70 14.39 -12.28 -5.35
N TYR A 71 13.49 -11.33 -5.09
CA TYR A 71 12.47 -10.89 -6.04
C TYR A 71 12.92 -9.66 -6.84
N ASP A 72 14.22 -9.36 -6.86
CA ASP A 72 14.79 -8.16 -7.49
C ASP A 72 14.39 -8.03 -8.96
N ALA A 73 14.41 -9.13 -9.72
CA ALA A 73 13.99 -9.17 -11.12
C ALA A 73 12.51 -8.78 -11.32
N ILE A 74 11.65 -9.11 -10.35
CA ILE A 74 10.22 -8.73 -10.37
C ILE A 74 10.05 -7.29 -9.89
N VAL A 75 10.82 -6.83 -8.90
CA VAL A 75 10.75 -5.46 -8.35
C VAL A 75 11.37 -4.42 -9.30
N HIS A 76 12.37 -4.83 -10.09
CA HIS A 76 12.98 -4.02 -11.15
C HIS A 76 12.19 -4.04 -12.46
N ASP A 77 11.19 -4.91 -12.60
CA ASP A 77 10.27 -4.82 -13.72
C ASP A 77 9.54 -3.48 -13.69
N THR A 78 9.51 -2.79 -14.83
CA THR A 78 8.96 -1.43 -14.93
C THR A 78 7.50 -1.36 -14.53
N ILE A 79 6.71 -2.40 -14.79
CA ILE A 79 5.27 -2.45 -14.47
C ILE A 79 5.06 -2.62 -12.97
N VAL A 80 5.82 -3.52 -12.35
CA VAL A 80 5.76 -3.75 -10.90
C VAL A 80 6.31 -2.54 -10.15
N ASN A 81 7.40 -1.94 -10.62
CA ASN A 81 7.99 -0.75 -10.01
C ASN A 81 7.03 0.44 -10.06
N ASP A 82 6.39 0.68 -11.21
CA ASP A 82 5.37 1.71 -11.37
C ASP A 82 4.17 1.47 -10.44
N PHE A 83 3.71 0.22 -10.34
CA PHE A 83 2.66 -0.16 -9.39
C PHE A 83 3.05 0.09 -7.94
N LEU A 84 4.21 -0.38 -7.50
CA LEU A 84 4.70 -0.17 -6.13
C LEU A 84 4.90 1.32 -5.82
N ARG A 85 5.36 2.11 -6.79
CA ARG A 85 5.52 3.56 -6.64
C ARG A 85 4.17 4.26 -6.51
N ALA A 86 3.18 3.86 -7.31
CA ALA A 86 1.82 4.39 -7.22
C ALA A 86 1.16 3.99 -5.88
N GLU A 87 1.29 2.73 -5.46
CA GLU A 87 0.80 2.21 -4.17
C GLU A 87 1.41 2.99 -2.99
N ARG A 88 2.74 3.19 -2.98
CA ARG A 88 3.42 3.97 -1.93
C ARG A 88 2.93 5.42 -1.86
N LYS A 89 2.68 6.07 -3.00
CA LYS A 89 2.14 7.43 -3.04
C LYS A 89 0.73 7.48 -2.47
N LEU A 90 -0.13 6.54 -2.86
CA LEU A 90 -1.49 6.42 -2.35
C LEU A 90 -1.49 6.16 -0.83
N CYS A 91 -0.69 5.21 -0.35
CA CYS A 91 -0.54 4.93 1.08
C CYS A 91 -0.07 6.15 1.87
N ARG A 92 0.90 6.92 1.36
CA ARG A 92 1.36 8.16 2.03
C ARG A 92 0.25 9.20 2.13
N MET A 93 -0.52 9.41 1.05
CA MET A 93 -1.65 10.32 1.06
C MET A 93 -2.71 9.87 2.08
N LEU A 94 -3.07 8.58 2.09
CA LEU A 94 -4.01 8.03 3.06
C LEU A 94 -3.50 8.20 4.50
N LYS A 95 -2.22 7.91 4.75
CA LYS A 95 -1.62 8.10 6.07
C LYS A 95 -1.69 9.55 6.52
N THR A 96 -1.30 10.49 5.65
CA THR A 96 -1.39 11.94 5.94
C THR A 96 -2.83 12.35 6.27
N MET A 97 -3.80 11.85 5.51
CA MET A 97 -5.22 12.11 5.79
C MET A 97 -5.68 11.53 7.13
N TYR A 98 -5.26 10.31 7.48
CA TYR A 98 -5.56 9.72 8.78
C TYR A 98 -4.90 10.50 9.92
N ASP A 99 -3.64 10.92 9.75
CA ASP A 99 -2.91 11.73 10.72
C ASP A 99 -3.60 13.10 10.89
N GLU A 100 -4.04 13.77 9.82
CA GLU A 100 -4.80 15.03 9.92
C GLU A 100 -6.17 14.87 10.62
N ILE A 101 -6.88 13.77 10.34
CA ILE A 101 -8.14 13.44 11.02
C ILE A 101 -7.87 13.15 12.50
N ALA A 102 -6.81 12.42 12.80
CA ALA A 102 -6.41 12.08 14.16
C ALA A 102 -5.93 13.31 14.92
N ASP A 103 -5.11 14.20 14.35
CA ASP A 103 -4.65 15.45 14.97
C ASP A 103 -5.81 16.40 15.27
N GLY A 104 -6.84 16.42 14.41
CA GLY A 104 -8.06 17.19 14.63
C GLY A 104 -8.98 16.62 15.72
N LEU A 105 -8.73 15.38 16.15
CA LEU A 105 -9.45 14.72 17.23
C LEU A 105 -8.49 14.62 18.42
N ASP A 106 -8.74 15.34 19.51
CA ASP A 106 -7.95 15.20 20.76
C ASP A 106 -8.32 13.87 21.45
N VAL A 107 -7.97 12.77 20.78
CA VAL A 107 -8.17 11.40 21.24
C VAL A 107 -6.80 10.88 21.65
N ASP A 108 -6.60 10.70 22.95
CA ASP A 108 -5.44 10.03 23.56
C ASP A 108 -5.46 8.54 23.19
N ILE A 109 -5.38 8.22 21.90
CA ILE A 109 -5.18 6.86 21.41
C ILE A 109 -3.68 6.67 21.35
N LYS A 110 -3.10 6.46 22.54
CA LYS A 110 -1.75 5.91 22.66
C LYS A 110 -1.77 4.54 21.99
N GLN A 111 -1.12 4.44 20.83
CA GLN A 111 -0.70 3.18 20.24
C GLN A 111 0.27 2.46 21.18
#